data_AF-A0A1R1LTI6-F1
#
_entry.id   AF-A0A1R1LTI6-F1
#
_cell.length_a   1.000
_cell.length_b   1.000
_cell.length_c   1.000
_cell.angle_alpha   90.00
_cell.angle_beta   90.00
_cell.angle_gamma   90.00
#
_symmetry.space_group_name_H-M   'P 1'
#
loop_
_entity.id
_entity.type
_entity.pdbx_description
1 polymer ?
#
loop_
_entity_poly.entity_id
_entity_poly.type
_entity_poly.pdbx_seq_one_letter_code
_entity_poly.pdbx_strand_id
1 'polypeptide(L)'
;MNHGGKVAMLGIPSVNNAIDWNQVIFKGLEIKDIYGREMFETWYKMAAMLQSGLDLTPIITHSFPPSKFEEGFATMLSGQCGKVILDWESVNS
;
A
#
# COMPACT_ATOMS: atom_id res chain seq x y z
N MET A 1 -20.62 6.05 -3.27
CA MET A 1 -20.60 6.31 -1.82
C MET A 1 -22.02 6.56 -1.36
N ASN A 2 -22.50 5.71 -0.45
CA ASN A 2 -23.83 5.86 0.16
C ASN A 2 -23.81 6.98 1.20
N HIS A 3 -24.99 7.44 1.61
CA HIS A 3 -25.12 8.41 2.71
C HIS A 3 -24.53 7.83 4.01
N GLY A 4 -23.78 8.64 4.77
CA GLY A 4 -23.08 8.22 5.99
C GLY A 4 -21.81 7.40 5.74
N GLY A 5 -21.29 7.37 4.51
CA GLY A 5 -20.10 6.60 4.16
C GLY A 5 -18.80 7.16 4.78
N LYS A 6 -17.84 6.26 5.01
CA LYS A 6 -16.50 6.61 5.51
C LYS A 6 -15.46 6.54 4.39
N VAL A 7 -14.58 7.51 4.33
CA VAL A 7 -13.43 7.56 3.40
C VAL A 7 -12.15 7.56 4.21
N ALA A 8 -11.29 6.56 3.96
CA ALA A 8 -9.94 6.52 4.48
C ALA A 8 -8.96 7.03 3.41
N MET A 9 -8.23 8.11 3.68
CA MET A 9 -7.29 8.72 2.74
C MET A 9 -5.84 8.34 3.08
N LEU A 10 -5.23 7.52 2.23
CA LEU A 10 -3.81 7.12 2.35
C LEU A 10 -2.93 7.73 1.25
N GLY A 11 -3.48 7.90 0.05
CA GLY A 11 -2.74 8.46 -1.09
C GLY A 11 -2.42 9.94 -0.89
N ILE A 12 -1.22 10.36 -1.26
CA ILE A 12 -0.78 11.76 -1.19
C ILE A 12 -1.02 12.42 -2.55
N PRO A 13 -1.93 13.41 -2.64
CA PRO A 13 -2.12 14.19 -3.86
C PRO A 13 -0.83 14.90 -4.27
N SER A 14 -0.45 14.80 -5.55
CA SER A 14 0.75 15.47 -6.09
C SER A 14 0.56 16.97 -6.34
N VAL A 15 -0.69 17.45 -6.39
CA VAL A 15 -1.06 18.84 -6.67
C VAL A 15 -2.26 19.27 -5.82
N ASN A 16 -2.56 20.57 -5.80
CA ASN A 16 -3.79 21.09 -5.19
C ASN A 16 -5.01 20.54 -5.94
N ASN A 17 -5.58 19.47 -5.41
CA ASN A 17 -6.80 18.86 -5.91
C ASN A 17 -8.00 19.51 -5.23
N ALA A 18 -8.85 20.18 -6.01
CA ALA A 18 -10.15 20.61 -5.53
C ALA A 18 -11.09 19.40 -5.41
N ILE A 19 -11.88 19.35 -4.34
CA ILE A 19 -12.93 18.34 -4.14
C ILE A 19 -14.30 18.99 -4.15
N ASP A 20 -15.32 18.29 -4.66
CA ASP A 20 -16.71 18.74 -4.59
C ASP A 20 -17.27 18.52 -3.19
N TRP A 21 -17.27 19.60 -2.40
CA TRP A 21 -17.79 19.58 -1.03
C TRP A 21 -19.28 19.26 -0.93
N ASN A 22 -20.07 19.43 -2.00
CA ASN A 22 -21.47 19.01 -1.99
C ASN A 22 -21.60 17.50 -1.77
N GLN A 23 -20.68 16.71 -2.33
CA GLN A 23 -20.65 15.26 -2.12
C GLN A 23 -20.39 14.90 -0.66
N VAL A 24 -19.51 15.65 0.01
CA VAL A 24 -19.15 15.40 1.41
C VAL A 24 -20.31 15.80 2.32
N ILE A 25 -20.87 16.99 2.11
CA ILE A 25 -21.90 17.57 2.97
C ILE A 25 -23.23 16.83 2.80
N PHE A 26 -23.77 16.73 1.58
CA PHE A 26 -25.11 16.17 1.38
C PHE A 26 -25.15 14.66 1.57
N LYS A 27 -24.02 13.96 1.41
CA LYS A 27 -23.93 12.54 1.75
C LYS A 27 -23.48 12.30 3.19
N GLY A 28 -23.17 13.34 3.96
CA GLY A 28 -22.69 13.23 5.34
C GLY A 28 -21.48 12.31 5.46
N LEU A 29 -20.44 12.52 4.64
CA LEU A 29 -19.26 11.66 4.61
C LEU A 29 -18.30 11.97 5.76
N GLU A 30 -17.74 10.92 6.36
CA GLU A 30 -16.62 11.02 7.30
C GLU A 30 -15.32 10.77 6.52
N ILE A 31 -14.39 11.72 6.53
CA ILE A 31 -13.08 11.58 5.89
C ILE A 31 -12.03 11.48 7.00
N LYS A 32 -11.26 10.38 7.02
CA LYS A 32 -10.15 10.14 7.94
C LYS A 32 -8.85 10.00 7.15
N ASP A 33 -7.89 10.87 7.43
CA ASP A 33 -6.54 10.75 6.89
C ASP A 33 -5.74 9.67 7.62
N ILE A 34 -4.99 8.89 6.86
CA ILE A 34 -4.09 7.85 7.37
C ILE A 34 -2.65 8.29 7.08
N TYR A 35 -1.94 8.68 8.13
CA TYR A 35 -0.52 8.96 8.05
C TYR A 35 0.30 7.74 8.48
N GLY A 36 0.97 7.10 7.52
CA GLY A 36 1.84 5.96 7.78
C GLY A 36 1.09 4.77 8.38
N ARG A 37 1.38 4.45 9.65
CA ARG A 37 0.81 3.30 10.37
C ARG A 37 0.63 3.61 11.86
N GLU A 38 -0.43 3.09 12.46
CA GLU A 38 -0.60 3.11 13.92
C GLU A 38 0.37 2.09 14.54
N MET A 39 1.43 2.60 15.18
CA MET A 39 2.49 1.78 15.74
C MET A 39 1.94 0.72 16.71
N PHE A 40 2.51 -0.48 16.64
CA PHE A 40 2.12 -1.68 17.40
C PHE A 40 0.75 -2.26 17.05
N GLU A 41 -0.34 -1.51 17.16
CA GLU A 41 -1.70 -2.05 16.99
C GLU A 41 -1.91 -2.64 15.58
N THR A 42 -1.53 -1.93 14.52
CA THR A 42 -1.69 -2.44 13.15
C THR A 42 -0.75 -3.61 12.86
N TRP A 43 0.39 -3.71 13.53
CA TRP A 43 1.30 -4.86 13.41
C TRP A 43 0.68 -6.12 13.98
N TYR A 44 0.07 -6.03 15.17
CA TYR A 44 -0.64 -7.16 15.77
C TYR A 44 -1.80 -7.62 14.90
N LYS A 45 -2.58 -6.68 14.34
CA LYS A 45 -3.66 -7.00 13.39
C LYS A 45 -3.12 -7.69 12.13
N MET A 46 -2.06 -7.18 11.52
CA MET A 46 -1.43 -7.80 10.35
C MET A 46 -0.90 -9.21 10.66
N ALA A 47 -0.20 -9.39 11.78
CA ALA A 47 0.30 -10.70 12.19
C ALA A 47 -0.84 -11.71 12.41
N ALA A 48 -1.92 -11.29 13.08
CA ALA A 48 -3.11 -12.12 13.28
C ALA A 48 -3.77 -12.51 11.95
N MET A 49 -3.87 -11.58 10.99
CA MET A 49 -4.42 -11.89 9.66
C MET A 49 -3.58 -12.92 8.90
N LEU A 50 -2.25 -12.79 8.92
CA LEU A 50 -1.34 -13.77 8.31
C LEU A 50 -1.47 -15.15 8.95
N GLN A 51 -1.50 -15.21 10.29
CA GLN A 51 -1.72 -16.45 11.04
C GLN A 51 -3.10 -17.08 10.76
N SER A 52 -4.08 -16.26 10.42
CA SER A 52 -5.44 -16.70 10.06
C SER A 52 -5.57 -17.14 8.60
N GLY A 53 -4.47 -17.15 7.82
CA GLY A 53 -4.44 -17.66 6.46
C GLY A 53 -4.52 -16.61 5.35
N LEU A 54 -4.31 -15.32 5.66
CA LEU A 54 -4.11 -14.31 4.61
C LEU A 54 -2.80 -14.61 3.88
N ASP A 55 -2.88 -15.02 2.61
CA ASP A 55 -1.73 -15.22 1.75
C ASP A 55 -1.35 -13.93 1.00
N LEU A 56 -0.16 -13.41 1.28
CA LEU A 56 0.43 -12.26 0.60
C LEU A 56 1.44 -12.65 -0.48
N THR A 57 1.71 -13.94 -0.69
CA THR A 57 2.66 -14.39 -1.72
C THR A 57 2.34 -13.82 -3.11
N PRO A 58 1.07 -13.74 -3.56
CA PRO A 58 0.73 -13.24 -4.90
C PRO A 58 1.09 -11.76 -5.15
N ILE A 59 1.29 -10.94 -4.11
CA ILE A 59 1.69 -9.55 -4.30
C ILE A 59 3.17 -9.43 -4.68
N ILE A 60 3.98 -10.45 -4.41
CA ILE A 60 5.39 -10.51 -4.82
C ILE A 60 5.43 -10.98 -6.27
N THR A 61 5.86 -10.10 -7.16
CA THR A 61 5.86 -10.37 -8.60
C THR A 61 7.24 -10.63 -9.17
N HIS A 62 8.28 -10.07 -8.54
CA HIS A 62 9.65 -10.18 -9.00
C HIS A 62 10.60 -10.30 -7.81
N SER A 63 11.65 -11.12 -7.97
CA SER A 63 12.76 -11.25 -7.03
C SER A 63 14.06 -11.15 -7.81
N PHE A 64 14.98 -10.31 -7.34
CA PHE A 64 16.30 -10.12 -7.95
C PHE A 64 17.38 -10.24 -6.87
N PRO A 65 18.59 -10.71 -7.21
CA PRO A 65 19.74 -10.56 -6.32
C PRO A 65 20.09 -9.06 -6.15
N PRO A 66 20.71 -8.64 -5.04
CA PRO A 66 21.09 -7.24 -4.79
C PRO A 66 21.99 -6.63 -5.87
N SER A 67 22.81 -7.45 -6.53
CA SER A 67 23.66 -7.03 -7.66
C SER A 67 22.86 -6.55 -8.87
N LYS A 68 21.59 -6.94 -9.00
CA LYS A 68 20.66 -6.53 -10.06
C LYS A 68 19.67 -5.45 -9.59
N PHE A 69 20.05 -4.63 -8.61
CA PHE A 69 19.16 -3.58 -8.09
C PHE A 69 18.64 -2.65 -9.21
N GLU A 70 19.47 -2.28 -10.19
CA GLU A 70 19.06 -1.43 -11.32
C GLU A 70 17.90 -2.03 -12.12
N GLU A 71 17.95 -3.34 -12.40
CA GLU A 71 16.88 -4.08 -13.07
C GLU A 71 15.61 -4.12 -12.21
N GLY A 72 15.77 -4.30 -10.89
CA GLY A 72 14.66 -4.25 -9.94
C GLY A 72 13.96 -2.89 -9.89
N PHE A 73 14.73 -1.80 -9.85
CA PHE A 73 14.19 -0.44 -9.88
C PHE A 73 13.55 -0.10 -11.23
N ALA A 74 14.16 -0.49 -12.35
CA ALA A 74 13.57 -0.31 -13.69
C ALA A 74 12.23 -1.03 -13.81
N THR A 75 12.14 -2.26 -13.30
CA THR A 75 10.90 -3.04 -13.23
C THR A 75 9.83 -2.31 -12.42
N MET A 76 10.20 -1.78 -11.24
CA MET A 76 9.28 -0.98 -10.41
C MET A 76 8.78 0.28 -11.12
N LEU A 77 9.67 1.01 -11.79
CA LEU A 77 9.35 2.25 -12.49
C LEU A 77 8.49 2.03 -13.75
N SER A 78 8.56 0.84 -14.36
CA SER A 78 7.70 0.48 -15.50
C SER A 78 6.21 0.45 -15.15
N GLY A 79 5.88 0.31 -13.86
CA GLY A 79 4.51 0.14 -13.37
C GLY A 79 3.90 -1.25 -13.65
N GLN A 80 4.63 -2.15 -14.32
CA GLN A 80 4.19 -3.53 -14.63
C GLN A 80 4.66 -4.52 -13.55
N CYS A 81 4.47 -4.18 -12.27
CA CYS A 81 4.82 -5.04 -11.15
C CYS A 81 3.89 -4.83 -9.95
N GLY A 82 3.83 -5.80 -9.04
CA GLY A 82 3.24 -5.65 -7.71
C GLY A 82 4.29 -5.19 -6.69
N LYS A 83 4.95 -6.15 -6.05
CA LYS A 83 6.11 -5.94 -5.19
C LYS A 83 7.35 -6.57 -5.82
N VAL A 84 8.44 -5.81 -5.83
CA VAL A 84 9.79 -6.26 -6.19
C VAL A 84 10.60 -6.47 -4.91
N ILE A 85 11.28 -7.60 -4.79
CA ILE A 85 12.15 -7.94 -3.66
C ILE A 85 13.61 -8.02 -4.14
N LEU A 86 14.52 -7.48 -3.34
CA LEU A 86 15.96 -7.73 -3.47
C LEU A 86 16.35 -8.77 -2.42
N ASP A 87 16.74 -9.96 -2.89
CA ASP A 87 16.98 -11.12 -2.04
C ASP A 87 18.45 -11.29 -1.67
N TRP A 88 18.78 -10.94 -0.43
CA TRP A 88 20.14 -10.99 0.10
C TRP A 88 20.64 -12.38 0.45
N GLU A 89 19.76 -13.40 0.55
CA GLU A 89 20.19 -14.77 0.81
C GLU A 89 20.96 -15.34 -0.39
N SER A 90 20.60 -14.91 -1.60
CA SER A 90 21.27 -15.28 -2.85
C SER A 90 22.75 -14.85 -2.94
N VAL A 91 23.20 -13.95 -2.07
CA VAL A 91 24.60 -13.45 -2.04
C VAL A 91 25.52 -14.38 -1.26
N ASN A 92 24.98 -15.18 -0.34
CA ASN A 92 25.74 -16.06 0.54
C ASN A 92 25.72 -17.53 0.08
N SER A 93 25.23 -17.79 -1.14
CA SER A 93 25.10 -19.12 -1.76
C SER A 93 26.22 -19.41 -2.75
#